data_AF-A0A946FS66-F1
#
_entry.id   AF-A0A946FS66-F1
#
_cell.length_a   1.000
_cell.length_b   1.000
_cell.length_c   1.000
_cell.angle_alpha   90.00
_cell.angle_beta   90.00
_cell.angle_gamma   90.00
#
_symmetry.space_group_name_H-M   'P 1'
#
loop_
_entity.id
_entity.type
_entity.pdbx_description
1 polymer ?
#
loop_
_entity_poly.entity_id
_entity_poly.type
_entity_poly.pdbx_seq_one_letter_code
_entity_poly.pdbx_strand_id
1 'polypeptide(L)'
;APPCEEYDLIAVGFWFQAGKPDQKAIDYLPKLNNNSNVFLFASHGAAKNSDHVKNAVDYASNLTNNATIAGVFTCQGEVNSKVLEKVKQKPEPPVWIKDADSAIGHPNEDDLSALAQMITKL
;
A
#
# COMPACT_ATOMS: atom_id res chain seq x y z
N ALA A 1 8.69 14.55 -4.18
CA ALA A 1 7.29 14.33 -4.62
C ALA A 1 6.74 15.67 -5.11
N PRO A 2 5.83 15.67 -6.08
CA PRO A 2 5.31 16.92 -6.66
C PRO A 2 4.49 17.71 -5.62
N PRO A 3 4.31 19.02 -5.82
CA PRO A 3 3.28 19.78 -5.11
C PRO A 3 1.92 19.08 -5.23
N CYS A 4 1.12 19.12 -4.17
CA CYS A 4 -0.22 18.53 -4.14
C CYS A 4 -1.31 19.48 -4.64
N GLU A 5 -0.93 20.72 -4.93
CA GLU A 5 -1.76 21.74 -5.56
C GLU A 5 -1.62 21.58 -7.08
N GLU A 6 -2.66 21.91 -7.86
CA GLU A 6 -2.71 21.90 -9.33
C GLU A 6 -3.09 20.59 -10.05
N TYR A 7 -3.40 19.50 -9.32
CA TYR A 7 -3.82 18.23 -9.94
C TYR A 7 -5.27 17.86 -9.62
N ASP A 8 -6.02 17.42 -10.63
CA ASP A 8 -7.39 16.90 -10.48
C ASP A 8 -7.43 15.53 -9.75
N LEU A 9 -6.34 14.77 -9.85
CA LEU A 9 -6.15 13.48 -9.18
C LEU A 9 -4.67 13.24 -8.89
N ILE A 10 -4.37 12.81 -7.66
CA ILE A 10 -3.03 12.41 -7.23
C ILE A 10 -3.03 10.91 -6.94
N ALA A 11 -2.32 10.14 -7.77
CA ALA A 11 -2.11 8.71 -7.53
C ALA A 11 -0.83 8.49 -6.71
N VAL A 12 -0.95 7.93 -5.51
CA VAL A 12 0.19 7.71 -4.60
C VAL A 12 0.44 6.21 -4.45
N GLY A 13 1.59 5.77 -4.96
CA GLY A 13 2.06 4.39 -4.89
C GLY A 13 3.07 4.18 -3.76
N PHE A 14 2.89 3.13 -2.98
CA PHE A 14 3.82 2.76 -1.89
C PHE A 14 3.80 1.27 -1.58
N TRP A 15 4.67 0.82 -0.67
CA TRP A 15 4.65 -0.54 -0.16
C TRP A 15 4.57 -0.54 1.36
N PHE A 16 3.98 -1.58 1.93
CA PHE A 16 3.85 -1.69 3.38
C PHE A 16 5.07 -2.34 4.03
N GLN A 17 5.58 -1.69 5.08
CA GLN A 17 6.60 -2.22 5.97
C GLN A 17 6.05 -2.21 7.41
N ALA A 18 5.89 -3.41 7.98
CA ALA A 18 5.38 -3.57 9.35
C ALA A 18 4.05 -2.84 9.63
N GLY A 19 3.10 -2.92 8.69
CA GLY A 19 1.78 -2.29 8.81
C GLY A 19 1.74 -0.79 8.57
N LYS A 20 2.83 -0.18 8.07
CA LYS A 20 2.90 1.24 7.72
C LYS A 20 3.37 1.43 6.28
N PRO A 21 2.98 2.52 5.60
CA PRO A 21 3.57 2.89 4.32
C PRO A 21 5.09 3.02 4.43
N ASP A 22 5.81 2.86 3.32
CA ASP A 22 7.24 3.15 3.28
C ASP A 22 7.52 4.61 3.65
N GLN A 23 8.76 4.89 4.08
CA GLN A 23 9.10 6.19 4.66
C GLN A 23 8.78 7.37 3.73
N LYS A 24 8.95 7.21 2.40
CA LYS A 24 8.67 8.29 1.45
C LYS A 24 7.18 8.63 1.42
N ALA A 25 6.31 7.63 1.56
CA ALA A 25 4.88 7.82 1.66
C ALA A 25 4.48 8.41 3.01
N ILE A 26 5.09 7.98 4.12
CA ILE A 26 4.90 8.60 5.45
C ILE A 26 5.22 10.10 5.39
N ASP A 27 6.29 10.49 4.69
CA ASP A 27 6.70 11.90 4.57
C ASP A 27 5.85 12.70 3.58
N TYR A 28 5.10 12.03 2.70
CA TYR A 28 4.32 12.68 1.63
C TYR A 28 2.83 12.78 1.93
N LEU A 29 2.20 11.71 2.43
CA LEU A 29 0.76 11.66 2.67
C LEU A 29 0.27 12.85 3.54
N PRO A 30 0.98 13.28 4.61
CA PRO A 30 0.58 14.44 5.41
C PRO A 30 0.61 15.79 4.69
N LYS A 31 1.24 15.87 3.51
CA LYS A 31 1.28 17.09 2.68
C LYS A 31 0.03 17.25 1.83
N LEU A 32 -0.77 16.19 1.68
CA LEU A 32 -2.10 16.27 1.07
C LEU A 32 -3.02 17.11 1.97
N ASN A 33 -4.14 17.55 1.41
CA ASN A 33 -5.11 18.36 2.14
C ASN A 33 -6.53 18.12 1.62
N ASN A 34 -7.51 18.77 2.23
CA ASN A 34 -8.93 18.65 1.90
C ASN A 34 -9.32 19.01 0.46
N ASN A 35 -8.45 19.70 -0.29
CA ASN A 35 -8.66 20.01 -1.70
C ASN A 35 -8.02 18.96 -2.63
N SER A 36 -7.22 18.03 -2.09
CA SER A 36 -6.63 16.94 -2.86
C SER A 36 -7.65 15.82 -3.09
N ASN A 37 -7.74 15.34 -4.34
CA ASN A 37 -8.42 14.11 -4.69
C ASN A 37 -7.38 13.01 -4.95
N VAL A 38 -7.44 11.89 -4.23
CA VAL A 38 -6.30 10.99 -4.06
C VAL A 38 -6.69 9.55 -4.33
N PHE A 39 -5.90 8.87 -5.14
CA PHE A 39 -5.98 7.43 -5.33
C PHE A 39 -4.75 6.77 -4.71
N LEU A 40 -4.94 5.89 -3.73
CA LEU A 40 -3.85 5.18 -3.08
C LEU A 40 -3.69 3.80 -3.71
N PHE A 41 -2.46 3.39 -4.00
CA PHE A 41 -2.19 2.01 -4.41
C PHE A 41 -0.96 1.45 -3.69
N ALA A 42 -1.05 0.23 -3.19
CA ALA A 42 0.04 -0.34 -2.42
C ALA A 42 0.24 -1.85 -2.57
N SER A 43 1.49 -2.29 -2.45
CA SER A 43 1.86 -3.70 -2.35
C SER A 43 2.14 -4.14 -0.91
N HIS A 44 1.82 -5.38 -0.56
CA HIS A 44 2.13 -5.99 0.74
C HIS A 44 2.53 -7.47 0.65
N GLY A 45 3.33 -7.95 1.61
CA GLY A 45 3.67 -9.37 1.72
C GLY A 45 2.61 -10.23 2.44
N ALA A 46 1.56 -9.63 2.98
CA ALA A 46 0.51 -10.32 3.75
C ALA A 46 -0.58 -10.92 2.85
N ALA A 47 -1.45 -11.77 3.41
CA ALA A 47 -2.61 -12.29 2.70
C ALA A 47 -3.57 -11.17 2.27
N LYS A 48 -4.13 -11.30 1.06
CA LYS A 48 -5.18 -10.42 0.55
C LYS A 48 -6.35 -10.36 1.53
N ASN A 49 -6.89 -9.17 1.78
CA ASN A 49 -8.02 -8.90 2.69
C ASN A 49 -7.79 -9.29 4.16
N SER A 50 -6.56 -9.55 4.59
CA SER A 50 -6.26 -9.75 6.02
C SER A 50 -6.51 -8.48 6.83
N ASP A 51 -6.86 -8.63 8.11
CA ASP A 51 -7.06 -7.47 8.99
C ASP A 51 -5.79 -6.64 9.16
N HIS A 52 -4.61 -7.28 9.02
CA HIS A 52 -3.34 -6.57 8.97
C HIS A 52 -3.28 -5.55 7.82
N VAL A 53 -3.72 -5.95 6.62
CA VAL A 53 -3.76 -5.07 5.44
C VAL A 53 -4.82 -3.99 5.60
N LYS A 54 -6.02 -4.33 6.10
CA LYS A 54 -7.09 -3.34 6.35
C LYS A 54 -6.61 -2.25 7.31
N ASN A 55 -6.03 -2.63 8.44
CA ASN A 55 -5.49 -1.68 9.42
C ASN A 55 -4.36 -0.83 8.84
N ALA A 56 -3.52 -1.39 7.97
CA ALA A 56 -2.44 -0.67 7.31
C ALA A 56 -2.97 0.35 6.28
N VAL A 57 -4.02 -0.01 5.54
CA VAL A 57 -4.75 0.88 4.64
C VAL A 57 -5.44 2.01 5.41
N ASP A 58 -6.10 1.70 6.52
CA ASP A 58 -6.73 2.71 7.37
C ASP A 58 -5.68 3.69 7.93
N TYR A 59 -4.53 3.17 8.36
CA TYR A 59 -3.40 4.00 8.80
C TYR A 59 -2.92 4.94 7.68
N ALA A 60 -2.73 4.42 6.46
CA ALA A 60 -2.30 5.23 5.32
C ALA A 60 -3.34 6.31 4.96
N SER A 61 -4.63 5.94 4.94
CA SER A 61 -5.75 6.83 4.66
C SER A 61 -5.83 7.96 5.70
N ASN A 62 -5.60 7.66 6.98
CA ASN A 62 -5.61 8.66 8.05
C ASN A 62 -4.42 9.65 7.97
N LEU A 63 -3.35 9.34 7.22
CA LEU A 63 -2.25 10.27 7.01
C LEU A 63 -2.55 11.35 5.97
N THR A 64 -3.61 11.22 5.16
CA THR A 64 -3.87 12.13 4.02
C THR A 64 -4.45 13.50 4.42
N ASN A 65 -4.49 13.82 5.71
CA ASN A 65 -4.94 15.12 6.24
C ASN A 65 -6.29 15.58 5.64
N ASN A 66 -7.28 14.68 5.67
CA ASN A 66 -8.65 14.87 5.17
C ASN A 66 -8.78 15.06 3.65
N ALA A 67 -7.80 14.64 2.85
CA ALA A 67 -7.97 14.56 1.40
C ALA A 67 -9.15 13.66 1.02
N THR A 68 -9.78 13.94 -0.12
CA THR A 68 -10.80 13.07 -0.70
C THR A 68 -10.13 11.82 -1.25
N ILE A 69 -10.52 10.65 -0.77
CA ILE A 69 -10.00 9.37 -1.27
C ILE A 69 -10.91 8.87 -2.38
N ALA A 70 -10.45 9.00 -3.63
CA ALA A 70 -11.14 8.52 -4.83
C ALA A 70 -11.18 6.99 -4.88
N GLY A 71 -10.16 6.34 -4.31
CA GLY A 71 -10.08 4.89 -4.24
C GLY A 71 -8.79 4.41 -3.59
N VAL A 72 -8.82 3.16 -3.12
CA VAL A 72 -7.64 2.48 -2.58
C VAL A 72 -7.52 1.10 -3.21
N PHE A 73 -6.39 0.84 -3.86
CA PHE A 73 -6.03 -0.47 -4.38
C PHE A 73 -4.91 -1.09 -3.54
N THR A 74 -5.03 -2.38 -3.24
CA THR A 74 -3.90 -3.14 -2.69
C THR A 74 -3.77 -4.49 -3.38
N CYS A 75 -2.53 -4.95 -3.51
CA CYS A 75 -2.22 -6.27 -4.01
C CYS A 75 -1.04 -6.88 -3.24
N GLN A 76 -0.85 -8.18 -3.42
CA GLN A 76 0.32 -8.83 -2.87
C GLN A 76 1.57 -8.39 -3.66
N GLY A 77 2.73 -8.40 -3.00
CA GLY A 77 4.01 -8.10 -3.63
C GLY A 77 5.08 -9.02 -3.09
N GLU A 78 5.83 -9.64 -4.01
CA GLU A 78 6.86 -10.60 -3.65
C GLU A 78 7.90 -9.96 -2.73
N VAL A 79 8.09 -10.58 -1.56
CA VAL A 79 9.02 -10.09 -0.55
C VAL A 79 10.40 -10.65 -0.83
N ASN A 80 11.40 -9.77 -0.86
CA ASN A 80 12.78 -10.16 -1.07
C ASN A 80 13.20 -11.29 -0.10
N SER A 81 13.78 -12.37 -0.65
CA SER A 81 14.17 -13.56 0.12
C SER A 81 15.08 -13.25 1.31
N LYS A 82 16.04 -12.33 1.16
CA LYS A 82 16.94 -11.92 2.26
C LYS A 82 16.19 -11.21 3.39
N VAL A 83 15.09 -10.53 3.08
CA VAL A 83 14.22 -9.92 4.10
C VAL A 83 13.46 -11.01 4.83
N LEU A 84 12.90 -11.99 4.11
CA LEU A 84 12.22 -13.13 4.73
C LEU A 84 13.13 -13.91 5.67
N GLU A 85 14.36 -14.21 5.25
CA GLU A 85 15.35 -14.89 6.11
C GLU A 85 15.58 -14.14 7.42
N LYS A 86 15.82 -12.83 7.35
CA LYS A 86 16.03 -11.98 8.54
C LYS A 86 14.80 -11.91 9.44
N VAL A 87 13.62 -11.82 8.85
CA VAL A 87 12.37 -11.67 9.62
C VAL A 87 11.98 -12.99 10.29
N LYS A 88 12.23 -14.14 9.66
CA LYS A 88 12.04 -15.49 10.24
C LYS A 88 12.94 -15.76 11.44
N GLN A 89 14.10 -15.08 11.54
CA GLN A 89 15.04 -15.23 12.65
C GLN A 89 14.72 -14.35 13.87
N LYS A 90 13.68 -13.50 13.80
CA LYS A 90 13.29 -12.66 14.94
C LYS A 90 12.72 -13.52 16.08
N PRO A 91 12.91 -13.12 17.35
CA PRO A 91 12.31 -13.83 18.49
C PRO A 91 10.78 -13.94 18.39
N GLU A 92 10.15 -12.91 17.83
CA GLU A 92 8.73 -12.88 17.50
C GLU A 92 8.57 -12.48 16.03
N PRO A 93 8.48 -13.47 15.12
CA PRO A 93 8.22 -13.19 13.71
C PRO A 93 6.83 -12.57 13.53
N PRO A 94 6.68 -11.59 12.62
CA PRO A 94 5.39 -10.96 12.39
C PRO A 94 4.40 -11.94 11.73
N VAL A 95 3.13 -11.79 12.09
CA VAL A 95 2.03 -12.70 11.71
C VAL A 95 1.90 -12.91 10.19
N TRP A 96 2.23 -11.89 9.39
CA TRP A 96 2.13 -11.95 7.92
C TRP A 96 3.14 -12.91 7.26
N ILE A 97 4.18 -13.35 7.97
CA ILE A 97 5.24 -14.21 7.39
C ILE A 97 4.68 -15.53 6.85
N LYS A 98 3.63 -16.07 7.48
CA LYS A 98 2.94 -17.28 7.02
C LYS A 98 2.26 -17.09 5.65
N ASP A 99 2.00 -15.84 5.26
CA ASP A 99 1.32 -15.49 4.02
C ASP A 99 2.32 -15.13 2.90
N ALA A 100 3.62 -15.01 3.21
CA ALA A 100 4.63 -14.51 2.29
C ALA A 100 4.76 -15.35 1.00
N ASP A 101 4.58 -16.67 1.11
CA ASP A 101 4.65 -17.58 -0.04
C ASP A 101 3.53 -17.30 -1.05
N SER A 102 2.35 -16.84 -0.59
CA SER A 102 1.25 -16.45 -1.48
C SER A 102 1.48 -15.12 -2.20
N ALA A 103 2.52 -14.36 -1.82
CA ALA A 103 2.91 -13.15 -2.51
C ALA A 103 3.96 -13.38 -3.60
N ILE A 104 4.50 -14.59 -3.74
CA ILE A 104 5.50 -14.92 -4.77
C ILE A 104 4.87 -14.76 -6.16
N GLY A 105 5.58 -14.07 -7.06
CA GLY A 105 5.09 -13.79 -8.40
C GLY A 105 4.07 -12.65 -8.50
N HIS A 106 3.71 -12.01 -7.38
CA HIS A 106 2.88 -10.80 -7.36
C HIS A 106 3.74 -9.51 -7.25
N PRO A 107 3.27 -8.35 -7.77
CA PRO A 107 2.07 -8.17 -8.56
C PRO A 107 2.13 -8.89 -9.92
N ASN A 108 1.04 -9.52 -10.34
CA ASN A 108 0.93 -10.26 -11.59
C ASN A 108 -0.08 -9.62 -12.56
N GLU A 109 -0.37 -10.26 -13.69
CA GLU A 109 -1.32 -9.77 -14.69
C GLU A 109 -2.75 -9.58 -14.14
N ASP A 110 -3.18 -10.42 -13.19
CA ASP A 110 -4.49 -10.29 -12.55
C ASP A 110 -4.55 -9.05 -11.64
N ASP A 111 -3.48 -8.79 -10.89
CA ASP A 111 -3.38 -7.59 -10.04
C ASP A 111 -3.40 -6.32 -10.90
N LEU A 112 -2.65 -6.31 -11.99
CA LEU A 112 -2.61 -5.19 -12.95
C LEU A 112 -3.96 -4.98 -13.62
N SER A 113 -4.65 -6.06 -14.00
CA SER A 113 -5.99 -6.01 -14.59
C SER A 113 -7.02 -5.46 -13.59
N ALA A 114 -6.96 -5.90 -12.33
CA ALA A 114 -7.84 -5.40 -11.28
C ALA A 114 -7.59 -3.90 -11.00
N LEU A 115 -6.33 -3.47 -10.96
CA LEU A 115 -5.97 -2.07 -10.82
C LEU A 115 -6.50 -1.23 -12.00
N ALA A 116 -6.29 -1.68 -13.23
CA ALA A 116 -6.77 -1.00 -14.42
C ALA A 116 -8.30 -0.82 -14.41
N GLN A 117 -9.05 -1.88 -14.07
CA GLN A 117 -10.50 -1.81 -13.94
C GLN A 117 -10.96 -0.82 -12.87
N MET A 118 -10.21 -0.67 -11.78
CA MET A 118 -10.52 0.30 -10.73
C MET A 118 -10.26 1.73 -11.19
N ILE A 119 -9.12 1.97 -11.84
CA ILE A 119 -8.74 3.30 -12.34
C ILE A 119 -9.71 3.79 -13.43
N THR A 120 -10.22 2.92 -14.30
CA THR A 120 -11.20 3.31 -15.34
C THR A 120 -12.54 3.80 -14.80
N LYS A 121 -12.78 3.68 -13.49
CA LYS A 121 -14.02 4.12 -12.82
C LYS A 121 -13.83 5.40 -12.00
N LEU A 122 -12.61 5.93 -11.95
CA LEU A 122 -12.29 7.23 -11.33
C LEU A 122 -12.70 8.37 -12.27
#